data_AF-A0A6G3U1V7-F1
#
_entry.id   AF-A0A6G3U1V7-F1
#
_cell.length_a   1.000
_cell.length_b   1.000
_cell.length_c   1.000
_cell.angle_alpha   90.00
_cell.angle_beta   90.00
_cell.angle_gamma   90.00
#
_symmetry.space_group_name_H-M   'P 1'
#
loop_
_entity.id
_entity.type
_entity.pdbx_description
1 polymer ?
#
loop_
_entity_poly.entity_id
_entity_poly.type
_entity_poly.pdbx_seq_one_letter_code
_entity_poly.pdbx_strand_id
1 'polypeptide(L)'
;AVLLDDGTRLPAGAVVVGIGARPATGWLTGSRIALGAQGEVVADRHLRTSAPQVYAVGDCASFPSARYGERLLVHHWDNALQGPRTVAANILRERTGEPPAVYDPVPYFWSEQFGRFVQYAGHHADADRTVWRGDPAGPAWTVCWLRGTRLVALLAVGRPRDL
;
A
#
# COMPACT_ATOMS: atom_id res chain seq x y z
N ALA A 1 -17.71 -26.76 12.36
CA ALA A 1 -17.70 -27.00 10.90
C ALA A 1 -17.88 -25.67 10.21
N VAL A 2 -17.17 -25.43 9.11
CA VAL A 2 -17.39 -24.29 8.22
C VAL A 2 -18.49 -24.70 7.23
N LEU A 3 -19.55 -23.91 7.12
CA LEU A 3 -20.62 -24.12 6.16
C LEU A 3 -20.33 -23.26 4.93
N LEU A 4 -20.22 -23.90 3.77
CA LEU A 4 -20.09 -23.22 2.49
C LEU A 4 -21.47 -22.76 2.00
N ASP A 5 -21.49 -21.82 1.05
CA ASP A 5 -22.72 -21.27 0.46
C ASP A 5 -23.53 -22.31 -0.32
N ASP A 6 -22.89 -23.36 -0.82
CA ASP A 6 -23.51 -24.53 -1.45
C ASP A 6 -24.11 -25.54 -0.44
N GLY A 7 -24.02 -25.27 0.87
CA GLY A 7 -24.50 -26.14 1.93
C GLY A 7 -23.51 -27.22 2.40
N THR A 8 -22.34 -27.33 1.77
CA THR A 8 -21.28 -28.26 2.17
C THR A 8 -20.77 -27.93 3.57
N ARG A 9 -20.55 -28.96 4.39
CA ARG A 9 -20.04 -28.82 5.76
C ARG A 9 -18.62 -29.35 5.86
N LEU A 10 -17.65 -28.46 6.10
CA LEU A 10 -16.26 -28.81 6.31
C LEU A 10 -15.95 -28.94 7.81
N PRO A 11 -15.55 -30.12 8.32
CA PRO A 11 -15.02 -30.24 9.66
C PRO A 11 -13.74 -29.40 9.81
N ALA A 12 -13.66 -28.58 10.86
CA ALA A 12 -12.50 -27.73 11.12
C ALA A 12 -12.27 -27.62 12.63
N GLY A 13 -11.04 -27.89 13.07
CA GLY A 13 -10.62 -27.70 14.46
C GLY A 13 -10.16 -26.26 14.76
N ALA A 14 -9.82 -25.51 13.72
CA ALA A 14 -9.48 -24.09 13.78
C ALA A 14 -9.88 -23.42 12.45
N VAL A 15 -10.08 -22.10 12.47
CA VAL A 15 -10.39 -21.27 11.30
C VAL A 15 -9.51 -20.02 11.34
N VAL A 16 -8.86 -19.71 10.22
CA VAL A 16 -8.10 -18.46 10.03
C VAL A 16 -8.88 -17.59 9.04
N VAL A 17 -9.16 -16.35 9.42
CA VAL A 17 -9.95 -15.40 8.60
C VAL A 17 -9.03 -14.30 8.09
N GLY A 18 -8.78 -14.27 6.78
CA GLY A 18 -7.98 -13.26 6.10
C GLY A 18 -8.73 -12.67 4.90
N ILE A 19 -9.74 -11.84 5.17
CA ILE A 19 -10.67 -11.29 4.16
C ILE A 19 -10.47 -9.79 3.90
N GLY A 20 -9.26 -9.30 4.17
CA GLY A 20 -8.91 -7.88 4.07
C GLY A 20 -8.95 -7.15 5.41
N ALA A 21 -8.38 -5.94 5.42
CA ALA A 21 -8.32 -5.05 6.56
C ALA A 21 -9.14 -3.78 6.30
N ARG A 22 -9.69 -3.19 7.35
CA ARG A 22 -10.36 -1.89 7.30
C ARG A 22 -9.64 -0.92 8.24
N PRO A 23 -9.46 0.36 7.85
CA PRO A 23 -8.96 1.40 8.74
C PRO A 23 -9.69 1.43 10.08
N ALA A 24 -8.93 1.42 11.18
CA ALA A 24 -9.46 1.49 12.55
C ALA A 24 -9.80 2.93 12.97
N THR A 25 -10.69 3.58 12.21
CA THR A 25 -10.98 5.03 12.29
C THR A 25 -12.35 5.35 12.87
N GLY A 26 -13.10 4.35 13.36
CA GLY A 26 -14.45 4.55 13.90
C GLY A 26 -14.52 5.58 15.04
N TRP A 27 -13.45 5.74 15.81
CA TRP A 27 -13.34 6.73 16.89
C TRP A 27 -13.31 8.19 16.38
N LEU A 28 -13.06 8.41 15.09
CA LEU A 28 -13.10 9.73 14.46
C LEU A 28 -14.53 10.20 14.15
N THR A 29 -15.55 9.39 14.41
CA THR A 29 -16.95 9.78 14.24
C THR A 29 -17.25 11.07 15.00
N GLY A 30 -17.73 12.10 14.30
CA GLY A 30 -18.03 13.43 14.87
C GLY A 30 -16.85 14.40 14.94
N SER A 31 -15.62 13.98 14.64
CA SER A 31 -14.41 14.83 14.70
C SER A 31 -14.29 15.87 13.58
N ARG A 32 -15.12 15.77 12.53
CA ARG A 32 -15.02 16.54 11.27
C ARG A 32 -13.75 16.27 10.44
N ILE A 33 -12.93 15.29 10.83
CA ILE A 33 -11.85 14.77 9.98
C ILE A 33 -12.48 14.02 8.81
N ALA A 34 -12.08 14.37 7.58
CA ALA A 34 -12.62 13.78 6.37
C ALA A 34 -12.20 12.30 6.27
N LEU A 35 -13.19 11.43 6.09
CA LEU A 35 -13.00 9.99 5.87
C LEU A 35 -13.45 9.63 4.44
N GLY A 36 -12.75 8.69 3.82
CA GLY A 36 -13.07 8.15 2.51
C GLY A 36 -14.05 6.98 2.56
N ALA A 37 -14.29 6.37 1.40
CA ALA A 37 -15.31 5.33 1.25
C ALA A 37 -14.96 4.03 2.00
N GLN A 38 -13.67 3.81 2.28
CA GLN A 38 -13.16 2.66 3.00
C GLN A 38 -12.99 2.98 4.50
N GLY A 39 -13.37 4.19 4.94
CA GLY A 39 -13.20 4.67 6.30
C GLY A 39 -11.81 5.23 6.58
N GLU A 40 -10.91 5.28 5.61
CA GLU A 40 -9.58 5.85 5.74
C GLU A 40 -9.61 7.38 5.90
N VAL A 41 -8.65 7.95 6.61
CA VAL A 41 -8.46 9.39 6.67
C VAL A 41 -7.95 9.90 5.33
N VAL A 42 -8.66 10.86 4.74
CA VAL A 42 -8.29 11.47 3.46
C VAL A 42 -7.23 12.54 3.73
N ALA A 43 -5.97 12.17 3.59
CA ALA A 43 -4.86 13.10 3.74
C ALA A 43 -4.51 13.80 2.43
N ASP A 44 -3.91 14.98 2.52
CA ASP A 44 -3.33 15.68 1.37
C ASP A 44 -1.95 15.09 1.00
N ARG A 45 -1.31 15.66 -0.03
CA ARG A 45 0.02 15.23 -0.49
C ARG A 45 1.16 15.48 0.53
N HIS A 46 0.87 16.16 1.64
CA HIS A 46 1.79 16.43 2.74
C HIS A 46 1.42 15.65 4.01
N LEU A 47 0.46 14.70 3.89
CA LEU A 47 -0.08 13.85 4.94
C LEU A 47 -0.86 14.59 6.03
N ARG A 48 -1.38 15.79 5.70
CA ARG A 48 -2.27 16.57 6.58
C ARG A 48 -3.71 16.12 6.40
N THR A 49 -4.45 16.07 7.50
CA THR A 49 -5.90 15.82 7.48
C THR A 49 -6.67 17.12 7.17
N SER A 50 -8.00 17.06 7.13
CA SER A 50 -8.84 18.26 7.05
C SER A 50 -8.84 19.11 8.33
N ALA A 51 -8.33 18.58 9.45
CA ALA A 51 -8.19 19.34 10.69
C ALA A 51 -6.80 19.99 10.79
N PRO A 52 -6.70 21.25 11.25
CA PRO A 52 -5.43 21.95 11.35
C PRO A 52 -4.51 21.25 12.36
N GLN A 53 -3.22 21.16 12.00
CA GLN A 53 -2.18 20.54 12.83
C GLN A 53 -2.41 19.05 13.15
N VAL A 54 -3.33 18.37 12.44
CA VAL A 54 -3.57 16.94 12.56
C VAL A 54 -3.11 16.24 11.28
N TYR A 55 -2.35 15.16 11.44
CA TYR A 55 -1.74 14.39 10.37
C TYR A 55 -2.24 12.94 10.41
N ALA A 56 -2.21 12.24 9.27
CA ALA A 56 -2.55 10.83 9.18
C ALA A 56 -1.50 10.07 8.38
N VAL A 57 -1.08 8.91 8.90
CA VAL A 57 0.02 8.10 8.37
C VAL A 57 -0.28 6.61 8.54
N GLY A 58 0.36 5.77 7.72
CA GLY A 58 0.20 4.32 7.77
C GLY A 58 -1.14 3.85 7.23
N ASP A 59 -1.58 2.68 7.68
CA ASP A 59 -2.70 1.93 7.08
C ASP A 59 -4.06 2.65 7.15
N CYS A 60 -4.22 3.63 8.03
CA CYS A 60 -5.46 4.38 8.15
C CYS A 60 -5.54 5.61 7.23
N ALA A 61 -4.50 5.91 6.45
CA ALA A 61 -4.40 7.13 5.68
C ALA A 61 -4.31 6.85 4.18
N SER A 62 -5.14 7.55 3.41
CA SER A 62 -4.96 7.65 1.97
C SER A 62 -4.36 8.99 1.57
N PHE A 63 -3.63 9.00 0.45
CA PHE A 63 -2.96 10.19 -0.05
C PHE A 63 -2.99 10.22 -1.59
N PRO A 64 -3.04 11.41 -2.21
CA PRO A 64 -2.96 11.53 -3.66
C PRO A 64 -1.55 11.18 -4.15
N SER A 65 -1.44 10.38 -5.19
CA SER A 65 -0.18 10.11 -5.89
C SER A 65 -0.14 10.83 -7.23
N ALA A 66 0.83 11.73 -7.40
CA ALA A 66 1.05 12.39 -8.69
C ALA A 66 1.62 11.40 -9.71
N ARG A 67 2.39 10.40 -9.26
CA ARG A 67 2.94 9.33 -10.09
C ARG A 67 1.88 8.49 -10.81
N TYR A 68 0.78 8.19 -10.12
CA TYR A 68 -0.27 7.30 -10.62
C TYR A 68 -1.56 8.03 -10.99
N GLY A 69 -1.71 9.31 -10.65
CA GLY A 69 -2.90 10.10 -10.97
C GLY A 69 -4.14 9.68 -10.16
N GLU A 70 -3.96 8.90 -9.10
CA GLU A 70 -5.01 8.38 -8.24
C GLU A 70 -4.66 8.54 -6.76
N ARG A 71 -5.63 8.29 -5.89
CA ARG A 71 -5.41 8.26 -4.44
C ARG A 71 -5.07 6.84 -4.00
N LEU A 72 -3.94 6.68 -3.32
CA LEU A 72 -3.49 5.40 -2.82
C LEU A 72 -3.93 5.20 -1.37
N LEU A 73 -4.27 3.96 -1.04
CA LEU A 73 -4.43 3.46 0.32
C LEU A 73 -3.54 2.21 0.45
N VAL A 74 -2.42 2.35 1.18
CA VAL A 74 -1.36 1.33 1.21
C VAL A 74 -1.26 0.72 2.60
N HIS A 75 -1.67 -0.54 2.73
CA HIS A 75 -1.60 -1.32 3.98
C HIS A 75 -0.29 -2.12 4.05
N HIS A 76 0.84 -1.44 4.21
CA HIS A 76 2.14 -2.09 4.27
C HIS A 76 3.11 -1.38 5.21
N TRP A 77 3.98 -2.18 5.83
CA TRP A 77 5.00 -1.73 6.78
C TRP A 77 5.88 -0.61 6.24
N ASP A 78 6.31 -0.65 4.97
CA ASP A 78 7.14 0.42 4.40
C ASP A 78 6.39 1.75 4.33
N ASN A 79 5.11 1.74 3.93
CA ASN A 79 4.26 2.95 3.95
C ASN A 79 4.12 3.51 5.37
N ALA A 80 3.87 2.62 6.35
CA ALA A 80 3.81 2.98 7.77
C ALA A 80 5.14 3.48 8.33
N LEU A 81 6.28 3.14 7.73
CA LEU A 81 7.61 3.62 8.12
C LEU A 81 7.97 4.96 7.47
N GLN A 82 7.69 5.13 6.17
CA GLN A 82 8.11 6.33 5.43
C GLN A 82 7.18 7.53 5.68
N GLY A 83 5.86 7.32 5.77
CA GLY A 83 4.89 8.40 5.97
C GLY A 83 5.19 9.28 7.20
N PRO A 84 5.42 8.69 8.39
CA PRO A 84 5.78 9.44 9.60
C PRO A 84 7.05 10.28 9.45
N ARG A 85 8.05 9.82 8.67
CA ARG A 85 9.28 10.60 8.42
C ARG A 85 8.97 11.89 7.66
N THR A 86 8.09 11.83 6.66
CA THR A 86 7.63 13.01 5.92
C THR A 86 6.84 13.97 6.81
N VAL A 87 5.95 13.46 7.66
CA VAL A 87 5.20 14.29 8.62
C VAL A 87 6.13 14.99 9.60
N ALA A 88 7.08 14.27 10.21
CA ALA A 88 8.04 14.85 11.14
C ALA A 88 8.88 15.97 10.49
N ALA A 89 9.35 15.73 9.26
CA ALA A 89 10.05 16.76 8.49
C ALA A 89 9.15 17.98 8.23
N ASN A 90 7.89 17.79 7.86
CA ASN A 90 6.96 18.88 7.58
C ASN A 90 6.65 19.74 8.81
N ILE A 91 6.52 19.12 9.98
CA ILE A 91 6.34 19.83 11.26
C ILE A 91 7.55 20.73 11.56
N LEU A 92 8.77 20.25 11.30
CA LEU A 92 9.99 21.05 11.51
C LEU A 92 10.10 22.18 10.48
N ARG A 93 9.82 21.89 9.21
CA ARG A 93 9.87 22.86 8.12
C ARG A 93 8.90 24.01 8.30
N GLU A 94 7.71 23.73 8.83
CA GLU A 94 6.74 24.77 9.17
C GLU A 94 7.30 25.77 10.19
N ARG A 95 8.13 25.32 11.13
CA ARG A 95 8.79 26.20 12.11
C ARG A 95 9.93 27.01 11.51
N THR A 96 10.60 26.50 10.47
CA THR A 96 11.74 27.17 9.81
C THR A 96 11.34 27.97 8.58
N GLY A 97 10.08 27.92 8.16
CA GLY A 97 9.59 28.56 6.93
C GLY A 97 9.99 27.83 5.64
N GLU A 98 10.45 26.59 5.75
CA GLU A 98 10.82 25.76 4.61
C GLU A 98 9.58 25.16 3.90
N PRO A 99 9.66 24.91 2.58
CA PRO A 99 8.56 24.31 1.84
C PRO A 99 8.29 22.85 2.28
N PRO A 100 7.02 22.45 2.48
CA PRO A 100 6.70 21.11 2.95
C PRO A 100 7.08 20.04 1.90
N ALA A 101 7.62 18.92 2.38
CA ALA A 101 7.88 17.73 1.58
C ALA A 101 6.56 17.10 1.12
N VAL A 102 6.57 16.62 -0.12
CA VAL A 102 5.48 15.83 -0.72
C VAL A 102 5.72 14.35 -0.42
N TYR A 103 4.66 13.64 -0.04
CA TYR A 103 4.63 12.19 0.09
C TYR A 103 4.03 11.57 -1.18
N ASP A 104 4.90 11.01 -2.04
CA ASP A 104 4.50 10.32 -3.27
C ASP A 104 5.41 9.09 -3.52
N PRO A 105 5.39 8.09 -2.61
CA PRO A 105 6.24 6.92 -2.69
C PRO A 105 5.86 6.00 -3.87
N VAL A 106 6.81 5.16 -4.29
CA VAL A 106 6.50 3.97 -5.09
C VAL A 106 6.05 2.89 -4.10
N PRO A 107 4.81 2.37 -4.17
CA PRO A 107 4.35 1.32 -3.28
C PRO A 107 5.27 0.11 -3.35
N TYR A 108 5.62 -0.44 -2.20
CA TYR A 108 6.45 -1.62 -2.07
C TYR A 108 5.80 -2.59 -1.10
N PHE A 109 5.82 -3.88 -1.41
CA PHE A 109 5.54 -4.93 -0.43
C PHE A 109 6.46 -6.13 -0.62
N TRP A 110 6.56 -6.94 0.43
CA TRP A 110 7.20 -8.24 0.36
C TRP A 110 6.37 -9.30 1.09
N SER A 111 6.62 -10.56 0.76
CA SER A 111 6.02 -11.72 1.40
C SER A 111 7.02 -12.87 1.39
N GLU A 112 6.95 -13.74 2.38
CA GLU A 112 7.64 -15.02 2.36
C GLU A 112 6.60 -16.13 2.41
N GLN A 113 6.62 -17.01 1.40
CA GLN A 113 5.68 -18.12 1.30
C GLN A 113 6.45 -19.38 0.92
N PHE A 114 6.41 -20.39 1.78
CA PHE A 114 7.06 -21.68 1.55
C PHE A 114 8.55 -21.54 1.17
N GLY A 115 9.29 -20.66 1.84
CA GLY A 115 10.71 -20.39 1.59
C GLY A 115 11.01 -19.57 0.33
N ARG A 116 9.97 -19.03 -0.34
CA ARG A 116 10.13 -18.11 -1.47
C ARG A 116 9.92 -16.68 -1.00
N PHE A 117 10.95 -15.86 -1.19
CA PHE A 117 10.86 -14.43 -0.96
C PHE A 117 10.29 -13.74 -2.20
N VAL A 118 9.16 -13.07 -2.02
CA VAL A 118 8.41 -12.32 -3.04
C VAL A 118 8.52 -10.85 -2.72
N GLN A 119 8.90 -10.05 -3.71
CA GLN A 119 8.98 -8.60 -3.59
C GLN A 119 8.23 -7.95 -4.75
N TYR A 120 7.52 -6.87 -4.46
CA TYR A 120 6.76 -6.11 -5.44
C TYR A 120 7.01 -4.63 -5.25
N ALA A 121 7.25 -3.91 -6.34
CA ALA A 121 7.29 -2.46 -6.35
C ALA A 121 6.45 -1.91 -7.49
N GLY A 122 5.74 -0.79 -7.23
CA GLY A 122 5.00 -0.04 -8.22
C GLY A 122 3.48 -0.22 -8.16
N HIS A 123 2.83 0.12 -9.27
CA HIS A 123 1.38 -0.05 -9.45
C HIS A 123 1.13 -0.46 -10.90
N HIS A 124 0.57 -1.64 -11.10
CA HIS A 124 0.53 -2.29 -12.42
C HIS A 124 -0.82 -2.17 -13.15
N ALA A 125 -1.82 -1.51 -12.55
CA ALA A 125 -3.19 -1.47 -13.08
C ALA A 125 -3.26 -0.93 -14.52
N ASP A 126 -2.43 0.06 -14.84
CA ASP A 126 -2.38 0.73 -16.16
C ASP A 126 -1.38 0.11 -17.14
N ALA A 127 -0.85 -1.08 -16.85
CA ALA A 127 0.14 -1.73 -17.71
C ALA A 127 -0.49 -2.29 -19.00
N ASP A 128 0.21 -2.14 -20.13
CA ASP A 128 -0.20 -2.68 -21.44
C ASP A 128 0.63 -3.91 -21.87
N ARG A 129 1.74 -4.19 -21.18
CA ARG A 129 2.65 -5.27 -21.52
C ARG A 129 3.38 -5.82 -20.31
N THR A 130 3.65 -7.12 -20.34
CA THR A 130 4.54 -7.79 -19.38
C THR A 130 5.83 -8.27 -20.04
N VAL A 131 6.95 -8.16 -19.35
CA VAL A 131 8.22 -8.80 -19.71
C VAL A 131 8.62 -9.76 -18.60
N TRP A 132 8.83 -11.02 -18.96
CA TRP A 132 9.21 -12.08 -18.03
C TRP A 132 10.71 -12.31 -18.06
N ARG A 133 11.31 -12.50 -16.89
CA ARG A 133 12.72 -12.85 -16.71
C ARG A 133 12.81 -14.13 -15.89
N GLY A 134 13.23 -15.21 -16.54
CA GLY A 134 13.23 -16.55 -15.95
C GLY A 134 11.90 -17.29 -16.17
N ASP A 135 11.83 -18.50 -15.64
CA ASP A 135 10.66 -19.38 -15.73
C ASP A 135 9.83 -19.32 -14.44
N PRO A 136 8.54 -18.92 -14.49
CA PRO A 136 7.65 -18.90 -13.34
C PRO A 136 7.44 -20.25 -12.65
N ALA A 137 7.66 -21.37 -13.37
CA ALA A 137 7.66 -22.71 -12.78
C ALA A 137 8.91 -22.99 -11.94
N GLY A 138 9.96 -22.18 -12.11
CA GLY A 138 11.22 -22.28 -11.39
C GLY A 138 11.22 -21.59 -10.02
N PRO A 139 12.33 -21.72 -9.26
CA PRO A 139 12.46 -21.13 -7.94
C PRO A 139 12.69 -19.61 -7.96
N ALA A 140 13.08 -19.03 -9.11
CA ALA A 140 13.50 -17.64 -9.20
C ALA A 140 13.09 -17.02 -10.55
N TRP A 141 12.27 -15.96 -10.51
CA TRP A 141 11.76 -15.28 -11.70
C TRP A 141 11.30 -13.86 -11.37
N THR A 142 11.17 -13.03 -12.40
CA THR A 142 10.66 -11.66 -12.28
C THR A 142 9.68 -11.39 -13.40
N VAL A 143 8.59 -10.69 -13.09
CA VAL A 143 7.70 -10.09 -14.08
C VAL A 143 7.78 -8.58 -13.96
N CYS A 144 8.00 -7.92 -15.09
CA CYS A 144 8.01 -6.47 -15.22
C CYS A 144 6.77 -6.03 -15.97
N TRP A 145 5.98 -5.12 -15.39
CA TRP A 145 4.84 -4.50 -16.05
C TRP A 145 5.25 -3.17 -16.66
N LEU A 146 4.93 -2.98 -17.94
CA LEU A 146 5.21 -1.76 -18.69
C LEU A 146 3.92 -1.08 -19.15
N ARG A 147 4.01 0.25 -19.30
CA ARG A 147 3.10 1.08 -20.08
C ARG A 147 3.92 1.74 -21.18
N GLY A 148 3.76 1.28 -22.42
CA GLY A 148 4.66 1.57 -23.52
C GLY A 148 6.09 1.14 -23.22
N THR A 149 6.99 2.10 -23.04
CA THR A 149 8.41 1.88 -22.71
C THR A 149 8.73 2.09 -21.23
N ARG A 150 7.77 2.54 -20.42
CA ARG A 150 7.98 2.84 -19.00
C ARG A 150 7.69 1.62 -18.14
N LEU A 151 8.62 1.22 -17.29
CA LEU A 151 8.38 0.27 -16.20
C LEU A 151 7.45 0.91 -15.15
N VAL A 152 6.31 0.30 -14.89
CA VAL A 152 5.30 0.80 -13.93
C VAL A 152 5.21 -0.04 -12.66
N ALA A 153 5.60 -1.31 -12.74
CA ALA A 153 5.74 -2.19 -11.59
C ALA A 153 6.64 -3.38 -11.90
N LEU A 154 7.12 -4.07 -10.86
CA LEU A 154 7.77 -5.37 -10.97
C LEU A 154 7.40 -6.25 -9.78
N LEU A 155 7.39 -7.56 -10.01
CA LEU A 155 7.33 -8.59 -8.97
C LEU A 155 8.51 -9.54 -9.18
N ALA A 156 9.32 -9.72 -8.16
CA ALA A 156 10.47 -10.61 -8.15
C ALA A 156 10.26 -11.71 -7.11
N VAL A 157 10.47 -12.97 -7.51
CA VAL A 157 10.48 -14.15 -6.64
C VAL A 157 11.89 -14.71 -6.63
N GLY A 158 12.50 -14.84 -5.46
CA GLY A 158 13.86 -15.39 -5.33
C GLY A 158 14.95 -14.60 -6.07
N ARG A 159 14.66 -13.35 -6.45
CA ARG A 159 15.56 -12.47 -7.22
C ARG A 159 15.63 -11.06 -6.61
N PRO A 160 16.10 -10.91 -5.36
CA PRO A 160 16.08 -9.63 -4.67
C PRO A 160 16.91 -8.53 -5.34
N ARG A 161 17.84 -8.88 -6.23
CA ARG A 161 18.65 -7.91 -7.01
C ARG A 161 17.94 -7.32 -8.22
N ASP A 162 16.78 -7.87 -8.61
CA ASP A 162 15.99 -7.31 -9.71
C ASP A 162 15.11 -6.13 -9.23
N LEU A 163 15.01 -5.90 -7.92
CA LEU A 163 14.37 -4.75 -7.28
C LEU A 163 15.43 -3.72 -6.85
#